data_AF-A0A371I9H8-F1
#
_entry.id   AF-A0A371I9H8-F1
#
_cell.length_a   1.000
_cell.length_b   1.000
_cell.length_c   1.000
_cell.angle_alpha   90.00
_cell.angle_beta   90.00
_cell.angle_gamma   90.00
#
_symmetry.space_group_name_H-M   'P 1'
#
loop_
_entity.id
_entity.type
_entity.pdbx_description
1 polymer ?
#
loop_
_entity_poly.entity_id
_entity_poly.type
_entity_poly.pdbx_seq_one_letter_code
_entity_poly.pdbx_strand_id
1 'polypeptide(L)' 'MERLIHTWEDMKSVMRRRFGLHKKLQSLTQGSMSVENYYKEMEIVMIRANVEEDCEATMARFIGDLKKR' A
#
# COMPACT_ATOMS: atom_id res chain seq x y z
N MET A 1 -7.29 0.77 -15.81
CA MET A 1 -6.73 0.02 -16.95
C MET A 1 -5.35 -0.46 -16.55
N GLU A 2 -5.20 -1.75 -16.27
CA GLU A 2 -3.86 -2.34 -16.18
C GLU A 2 -3.22 -2.25 -17.57
N ARG A 3 -1.98 -1.77 -17.64
CA ARG A 3 -1.24 -1.69 -18.90
C ARG A 3 -1.11 -3.12 -19.43
N LEU A 4 -1.62 -3.35 -20.64
CA LEU A 4 -1.47 -4.64 -21.30
C LEU A 4 0.03 -4.98 -21.39
N ILE A 5 0.38 -6.19 -20.95
CA ILE A 5 1.74 -6.68 -20.93
C ILE A 5 2.00 -7.34 -22.28
N HIS A 6 2.76 -6.67 -23.14
CA HIS A 6 3.13 -7.20 -24.46
C HIS A 6 4.59 -7.66 -24.50
N THR A 7 5.42 -7.15 -23.60
CA THR A 7 6.86 -7.46 -23.52
C THR A 7 7.30 -7.79 -22.09
N TRP A 8 8.49 -8.38 -21.98
CA TRP A 8 9.16 -8.57 -20.69
C TRP A 8 9.47 -7.24 -19.98
N GLU A 9 9.70 -6.17 -20.73
CA GLU A 9 9.92 -4.85 -20.17
C GLU A 9 8.65 -4.25 -19.57
N ASP A 10 7.49 -4.51 -20.20
CA ASP A 10 6.17 -4.17 -19.64
C ASP A 10 5.93 -4.89 -18.33
N MET A 11 6.18 -6.21 -18.31
CA MET A 11 6.05 -7.04 -17.12
C MET A 11 6.92 -6.49 -15.98
N LYS A 12 8.22 -6.27 -16.24
CA LYS A 12 9.15 -5.72 -15.25
C LYS A 12 8.71 -4.34 -14.74
N SER A 13 8.19 -3.48 -15.62
CA SER A 13 7.68 -2.16 -15.26
C SER A 13 6.49 -2.25 -14.29
N VAL A 14 5.50 -3.08 -14.61
CA VAL A 14 4.31 -3.32 -13.78
C VAL A 14 4.72 -3.89 -12.43
N MET A 15 5.58 -4.92 -12.42
CA MET A 15 6.03 -5.55 -11.17
C MET A 15 6.83 -4.59 -10.29
N ARG A 16 7.76 -3.80 -10.85
CA ARG A 16 8.49 -2.78 -10.08
C ARG A 16 7.55 -1.74 -9.47
N ARG A 17 6.52 -1.30 -10.21
CA ARG A 17 5.52 -0.38 -9.68
C ARG A 17 4.75 -0.99 -8.51
N ARG A 18 4.24 -2.21 -8.67
CA ARG A 18 3.50 -2.92 -7.60
C ARG A 18 4.37 -3.17 -6.37
N PHE A 19 5.63 -3.59 -6.58
CA PHE A 19 6.59 -3.82 -5.51
C PHE A 19 6.95 -2.52 -4.76
N GLY A 20 7.12 -1.41 -5.49
CA GLY A 20 7.34 -0.09 -4.89
C GLY A 20 6.15 0.33 -4.01
N LEU A 21 4.92 0.06 -4.44
CA LEU A 21 3.72 0.35 -3.66
C LEU A 21 3.60 -0.54 -2.41
N HIS A 22 3.94 -1.83 -2.53
CA HIS A 22 4.03 -2.72 -1.36
C HIS A 22 5.07 -2.23 -0.35
N LYS A 23 6.24 -1.80 -0.81
CA LYS A 23 7.25 -1.20 0.07
C LYS A 23 6.72 0.06 0.75
N LYS A 24 6.04 0.94 0.00
CA LYS A 24 5.41 2.14 0.56
C LYS A 24 4.40 1.77 1.66
N LEU A 25 3.56 0.77 1.42
CA LEU A 25 2.58 0.28 2.39
C LEU A 25 3.25 -0.26 3.66
N GLN A 26 4.30 -1.07 3.51
CA GLN A 26 5.04 -1.64 4.64
C GLN A 26 5.77 -0.59 5.49
N SER A 27 6.16 0.53 4.90
CA SER A 27 6.79 1.64 5.62
C SER A 27 5.80 2.69 6.14
N LEU A 28 4.50 2.53 5.85
CA LEU A 28 3.51 3.56 6.16
C LEU A 28 3.14 3.52 7.64
N THR A 29 3.65 4.47 8.40
CA THR A 29 3.28 4.71 9.80
C THR A 29 2.43 5.98 9.92
N GLN A 30 1.66 6.12 11.00
CA GLN A 30 0.92 7.36 11.25
C GLN A 30 1.85 8.60 11.32
N GLY A 31 3.01 8.47 12.00
CA GLY A 31 3.93 9.58 12.19
C GLY A 31 3.26 10.81 12.80
N SER A 32 3.31 11.95 12.10
CA SER A 32 2.67 13.20 12.49
C SER A 32 1.29 13.44 11.86
N MET A 33 0.75 12.47 11.11
CA MET A 33 -0.56 12.59 10.48
C MET A 33 -1.68 12.48 11.52
N SER A 34 -2.83 13.12 11.26
CA SER A 34 -4.05 12.75 11.96
C SER A 34 -4.39 11.29 11.67
N VAL A 35 -5.09 10.64 12.60
CA VAL A 35 -5.53 9.24 12.44
C VAL A 35 -6.36 9.07 11.17
N GLU A 36 -7.22 10.04 10.87
CA GLU A 36 -8.05 10.04 9.65
C GLU A 36 -7.20 10.13 8.37
N ASN A 37 -6.22 11.05 8.33
CA ASN A 37 -5.36 11.21 7.15
C ASN A 37 -4.50 9.96 6.94
N TYR A 38 -4.02 9.36 8.03
CA TYR A 38 -3.25 8.11 7.97
C TYR A 38 -4.10 6.96 7.40
N TYR A 39 -5.31 6.78 7.92
CA TYR A 39 -6.25 5.76 7.43
C TYR A 39 -6.55 5.92 5.93
N LYS A 40 -6.86 7.14 5.49
CA LYS A 40 -7.13 7.42 4.05
C LYS A 40 -5.92 7.12 3.16
N GLU A 41 -4.71 7.51 3.59
CA GLU A 41 -3.49 7.21 2.82
C GLU A 41 -3.22 5.70 2.76
N MET A 42 -3.46 4.98 3.86
CA MET A 42 -3.35 3.52 3.90
C MET A 42 -4.29 2.86 2.88
N GLU A 43 -5.58 3.24 2.87
CA GLU A 43 -6.57 2.74 1.90
C GLU A 43 -6.14 3.03 0.45
N ILE A 44 -5.67 4.26 0.16
CA ILE A 44 -5.20 4.64 -1.18
C ILE A 44 -4.02 3.77 -1.62
N VAL A 45 -3.06 3.53 -0.73
CA VAL A 45 -1.88 2.71 -1.05
C VAL A 45 -2.27 1.25 -1.25
N MET A 46 -3.18 0.69 -0.45
CA MET A 46 -3.69 -0.69 -0.62
C MET A 46 -4.39 -0.87 -1.98
N ILE A 47 -5.30 0.05 -2.35
CA ILE A 47 -6.00 0.01 -3.64
C ILE A 47 -4.98 0.07 -4.79
N ARG A 48 -4.00 0.98 -4.71
CA ARG A 48 -2.97 1.12 -5.76
C ARG A 48 -2.05 -0.09 -5.85
N ALA A 49 -1.76 -0.72 -4.72
CA ALA A 49 -0.93 -1.92 -4.64
C ALA A 49 -1.69 -3.20 -5.05
N ASN A 50 -3.02 -3.12 -5.23
CA ASN A 50 -3.91 -4.26 -5.43
C ASN A 50 -3.79 -5.27 -4.27
N VAL A 51 -3.76 -4.76 -3.04
CA VAL A 51 -3.72 -5.54 -1.80
C VAL A 51 -5.14 -5.69 -1.30
N GLU A 52 -5.57 -6.93 -1.17
CA GLU A 52 -6.80 -7.30 -0.46
C GLU A 52 -6.41 -7.99 0.84
N GLU A 53 -6.89 -7.44 1.95
CA GLU A 53 -6.71 -7.99 3.28
C GLU A 53 -8.07 -8.15 3.93
N ASP A 54 -8.19 -9.15 4.79
CA ASP A 54 -9.34 -9.21 5.67
C ASP A 54 -9.32 -8.04 6.68
N CYS A 55 -10.47 -7.81 7.31
CA CYS A 55 -10.63 -6.74 8.27
C CYS A 55 -9.68 -6.88 9.46
N GLU A 56 -9.40 -8.11 9.91
CA GLU A 56 -8.56 -8.36 11.09
C GLU A 56 -7.09 -8.03 10.80
N ALA A 57 -6.56 -8.45 9.66
CA ALA A 57 -5.24 -8.09 9.17
C ALA A 57 -5.10 -6.57 8.98
N THR A 58 -6.12 -5.93 8.41
CA THR A 58 -6.15 -4.47 8.23
C THR A 58 -6.11 -3.75 9.58
N MET A 59 -6.91 -4.19 10.57
CA MET A 59 -6.94 -3.63 11.92
C MET A 59 -5.62 -3.86 12.66
N ALA A 60 -5.04 -5.06 12.57
CA ALA A 60 -3.78 -5.40 13.20
C ALA A 60 -2.64 -4.54 12.68
N ARG A 61 -2.55 -4.33 11.35
CA ARG A 61 -1.62 -3.37 10.76
C ARG A 61 -1.87 -1.96 11.29
N PHE A 62 -3.09 -1.47 11.14
CA PHE A 62 -3.46 -0.12 11.49
C PHE A 62 -3.06 0.22 12.93
N ILE A 63 -3.49 -0.61 13.89
CA ILE A 63 -3.15 -0.46 15.31
C ILE A 63 -1.65 -0.56 15.55
N GLY A 64 -0.99 -1.50 14.87
CA GLY A 64 0.45 -1.67 14.95
C GLY A 64 1.18 -0.39 14.55
N ASP A 65 0.71 0.32 13.53
CA ASP A 65 1.41 1.45 12.92
C ASP A 65 0.98 2.82 13.45
N LEU A 66 0.02 2.85 14.38
CA LEU A 66 -0.33 4.04 15.16
C LEU A 66 0.87 4.54 15.98
N LYS A 67 1.11 5.85 15.94
CA LYS A 67 2.14 6.56 16.72
C LYS A 67 3.59 6.04 16.57
N LYS A 68 3.85 5.12 15.65
CA LYS A 68 5.22 4.76 15.25
C LYS A 68 5.85 5.96 14.54
N ARG A 69 7.11 6.25 14.88
CA ARG A 69 7.90 7.37 14.36
C ARG A 69 9.21 6.85 13.81
#